data_AF-A0A1B6NTP2-F1
#
_entry.id   AF-A0A1B6NTP2-F1
#
_cell.length_a   1.000
_cell.length_b   1.000
_cell.length_c   1.000
_cell.angle_alpha   90.00
_cell.angle_beta   90.00
_cell.angle_gamma   90.00
#
_symmetry.space_group_name_H-M   'P 1'
#
loop_
_entity.id
_entity.type
_entity.pdbx_description
1 polymer ?
#
loop_
_entity_poly.entity_id
_entity_poly.type
_entity_poly.pdbx_seq_one_letter_code
_entity_poly.pdbx_strand_id
1 'polypeptide(L)'
;MRSKHYKDIDLNCKYIIRVDGKDHNDIELEDFIYPDILYDATNKILRRKKYKAIKKSDRLKRTSMAYDKSPILDFITDITKQNNPEKISIDFTQEGMKMILTNTCCQTIEQSDINEMNVEYPEVLVFLKDILEVS
;
A
#
# COMPACT_ATOMS: atom_id res chain seq x y z
N MET A 1 4.57 7.15 41.23
CA MET A 1 4.92 7.28 39.80
C MET A 1 4.39 8.63 39.32
N ARG A 2 5.24 9.53 38.81
CA ARG A 2 4.80 10.84 38.26
C ARG A 2 4.12 10.60 36.91
N SER A 3 2.87 11.04 36.75
CA SER A 3 2.24 11.11 35.43
C SER A 3 2.97 12.17 34.61
N LYS A 4 3.51 11.79 33.45
CA LYS A 4 4.04 12.76 32.50
C LYS A 4 2.83 13.47 31.88
N HIS A 5 2.63 14.73 32.25
CA HIS A 5 1.69 15.62 31.57
C HIS A 5 2.31 16.01 30.23
N TYR A 6 1.80 15.45 29.14
CA TYR A 6 2.12 15.86 27.77
C TYR A 6 1.41 17.17 27.42
N LYS A 7 1.67 18.24 28.18
CA LYS A 7 0.97 19.53 28.02
C LYS A 7 1.39 20.31 26.77
N ASP A 8 2.48 19.90 26.13
CA ASP A 8 3.09 20.63 25.02
C ASP A 8 3.31 19.74 23.78
N ILE A 9 2.40 18.80 23.50
CA ILE A 9 2.38 18.11 22.19
C ILE A 9 1.51 18.93 21.25
N ASP A 10 2.15 19.57 20.28
CA ASP A 10 1.45 20.17 19.15
C ASP A 10 1.10 19.05 18.15
N LEU A 11 -0.19 18.81 17.96
CA LEU A 11 -0.70 17.75 17.09
C LEU A 11 -1.12 18.37 15.76
N ASN A 12 -0.28 18.22 14.74
CA ASN A 12 -0.63 18.57 13.37
C ASN A 12 -1.29 17.36 12.70
N CYS A 13 -2.62 17.40 12.57
CA CYS A 13 -3.36 16.41 11.79
C CYS A 13 -3.14 16.68 10.30
N LYS A 14 -2.34 15.83 9.63
CA LYS A 14 -2.21 15.86 8.17
C LYS A 14 -3.21 14.88 7.57
N TYR A 15 -4.04 15.38 6.66
CA TYR A 15 -4.81 14.52 5.78
C TYR A 15 -3.92 13.98 4.69
N ILE A 16 -4.22 12.78 4.24
CA ILE A 16 -3.45 12.14 3.21
C ILE A 16 -4.27 12.04 1.94
N ILE A 17 -3.58 12.40 0.85
CA ILE A 17 -4.00 12.22 -0.53
C ILE A 17 -3.47 10.87 -1.04
N ARG A 18 -4.37 9.99 -1.48
CA ARG A 18 -3.99 8.73 -2.16
C ARG A 18 -3.40 8.98 -3.54
N VAL A 19 -2.83 7.94 -4.16
CA VAL A 19 -2.24 7.98 -5.51
C VAL A 19 -3.19 8.45 -6.61
N ASP A 20 -4.50 8.45 -6.35
CA ASP A 20 -5.55 8.96 -7.24
C ASP A 20 -5.96 10.41 -6.96
N GLY A 21 -5.25 11.10 -6.07
CA GLY A 21 -5.49 12.50 -5.71
C GLY A 21 -6.64 12.70 -4.73
N LYS A 22 -7.20 11.63 -4.14
CA LYS A 22 -8.36 11.72 -3.23
C LYS A 22 -7.97 11.65 -1.77
N ASP A 23 -8.66 12.45 -0.96
CA ASP A 23 -8.53 12.44 0.51
C ASP A 23 -9.39 11.32 1.11
N HIS A 24 -8.75 10.46 1.91
CA HIS A 24 -9.42 9.38 2.63
C HIS A 24 -8.90 9.30 4.07
N ASN A 25 -9.81 9.10 5.03
CA ASN A 25 -9.46 9.02 6.46
C ASN A 25 -9.03 7.61 6.90
N ASP A 26 -9.29 6.58 6.09
CA ASP A 26 -9.11 5.16 6.44
C ASP A 26 -8.01 4.52 5.59
N ILE A 27 -6.84 5.17 5.54
CA ILE A 27 -5.70 4.68 4.74
C ILE A 27 -4.59 4.12 5.62
N GLU A 28 -3.81 3.20 5.07
CA GLU A 28 -2.70 2.56 5.77
C GLU A 28 -1.35 2.99 5.20
N LEU A 29 -0.25 2.69 5.91
CA LEU A 29 1.11 3.01 5.45
C LEU A 29 1.43 2.36 4.09
N GLU A 30 0.81 1.22 3.80
CA GLU A 30 0.97 0.51 2.53
C GLU A 30 0.32 1.24 1.35
N ASP A 31 -0.65 2.13 1.57
CA ASP A 31 -1.23 2.98 0.52
C ASP A 31 -0.22 4.02 -0.02
N PHE A 32 0.94 4.16 0.62
CA PHE A 32 2.04 5.07 0.23
C PHE A 32 3.22 4.40 -0.44
N ILE A 33 3.15 3.09 -0.63
CA ILE A 33 4.11 2.40 -1.47
C ILE A 33 3.69 2.63 -2.92
N TYR A 34 4.64 2.92 -3.82
CA TYR A 34 4.34 3.01 -5.26
C TYR A 34 3.50 1.80 -5.69
N PRO A 35 2.32 1.99 -6.32
CA PRO A 35 1.41 0.90 -6.62
C PRO A 35 2.07 -0.24 -7.40
N ASP A 36 2.94 0.09 -8.35
CA ASP A 36 3.64 -0.92 -9.14
C ASP A 36 4.63 -1.76 -8.33
N ILE A 37 5.36 -1.16 -7.39
CA ILE A 37 6.19 -1.90 -6.43
C ILE A 37 5.32 -2.87 -5.63
N LEU A 38 4.20 -2.39 -5.11
CA LEU A 38 3.32 -3.19 -4.27
C LEU A 38 2.70 -4.37 -5.05
N TYR A 39 2.22 -4.12 -6.26
CA TYR A 39 1.65 -5.17 -7.12
C TYR A 39 2.71 -6.17 -7.59
N ASP A 40 3.93 -5.72 -7.87
CA ASP A 40 5.01 -6.61 -8.29
C ASP A 40 5.51 -7.45 -7.12
N ALA A 41 5.65 -6.87 -5.92
CA ALA A 41 5.93 -7.60 -4.69
C ALA A 41 4.85 -8.64 -4.39
N THR A 42 3.57 -8.24 -4.47
CA THR A 42 2.42 -9.14 -4.35
C THR A 42 2.51 -10.29 -5.35
N ASN A 43 2.76 -9.99 -6.62
CA ASN A 43 2.85 -11.00 -7.66
C ASN A 43 4.04 -11.95 -7.47
N LYS A 44 5.18 -11.49 -6.92
CA LYS A 44 6.29 -12.37 -6.50
C LYS A 44 5.82 -13.38 -5.45
N ILE A 45 5.05 -12.94 -4.45
CA ILE A 45 4.49 -13.81 -3.40
C ILE A 45 3.49 -14.81 -3.99
N LEU A 46 2.55 -14.33 -4.81
CA LEU A 46 1.52 -15.16 -5.44
C LEU A 46 2.16 -16.26 -6.31
N ARG A 47 3.16 -15.91 -7.14
CA ARG A 47 3.88 -16.88 -7.98
C ARG A 47 4.58 -17.97 -7.15
N ARG A 48 5.25 -17.60 -6.05
CA ARG A 48 5.89 -18.57 -5.13
C ARG A 48 4.87 -19.55 -4.54
N LYS A 49 3.67 -19.06 -4.20
CA LYS A 49 2.54 -19.87 -3.70
C LYS A 49 1.71 -20.54 -4.83
N LYS A 50 2.12 -20.38 -6.10
CA LYS A 50 1.45 -20.89 -7.31
C LYS A 50 0.06 -20.29 -7.60
N TYR A 51 -0.26 -19.11 -7.09
CA TYR A 51 -1.53 -18.38 -7.34
C TYR A 51 -1.48 -17.63 -8.68
N LYS A 52 -2.66 -17.36 -9.25
CA LYS A 52 -2.81 -16.44 -10.38
C LYS A 52 -2.45 -15.03 -9.93
N ALA A 53 -1.63 -14.36 -10.74
CA ALA A 53 -1.16 -13.00 -10.51
C ALA A 53 -2.30 -11.96 -10.67
N ILE A 54 -2.15 -10.81 -10.02
CA ILE A 54 -2.94 -9.61 -10.23
C ILE A 54 -2.52 -8.98 -11.56
N LYS A 55 -3.45 -8.88 -12.50
CA LYS A 55 -3.21 -8.33 -13.85
C LYS A 55 -3.42 -6.83 -13.86
N LYS A 56 -2.91 -6.13 -14.89
CA LYS A 56 -3.18 -4.69 -15.10
C LYS A 56 -4.69 -4.37 -15.11
N SER A 57 -5.50 -5.23 -15.74
CA SER A 57 -6.97 -5.08 -15.74
C SER A 57 -7.60 -5.12 -14.35
N ASP A 58 -6.98 -5.85 -13.41
CA ASP A 58 -7.44 -5.88 -12.03
C ASP A 58 -7.04 -4.60 -11.29
N ARG A 59 -5.81 -4.11 -11.51
CA ARG A 59 -5.31 -2.84 -10.94
C ARG A 59 -6.25 -1.66 -11.22
N LEU A 60 -6.82 -1.60 -12.44
CA LEU A 60 -7.79 -0.56 -12.82
C LEU A 60 -9.07 -0.56 -11.96
N LYS A 61 -9.41 -1.66 -11.30
CA LYS A 61 -10.56 -1.73 -10.39
C LYS A 61 -10.32 -0.94 -9.10
N ARG A 62 -9.06 -0.61 -8.76
CA ARG A 62 -8.69 0.12 -7.53
C ARG A 62 -9.46 1.44 -7.38
N THR A 63 -9.72 2.12 -8.50
CA THR A 63 -10.42 3.41 -8.55
C THR A 63 -11.93 3.28 -8.78
N SER A 64 -12.46 2.05 -8.84
CA SER A 64 -13.90 1.83 -8.95
C SER A 64 -14.62 2.14 -7.64
N MET A 65 -15.91 2.47 -7.71
CA MET A 65 -16.72 2.80 -6.53
C MET A 65 -16.70 1.72 -5.44
N ALA A 66 -16.53 0.45 -5.80
CA ALA A 66 -16.47 -0.66 -4.86
C ALA A 66 -15.22 -0.64 -3.97
N TYR A 67 -14.12 -0.06 -4.46
CA TYR A 67 -12.82 -0.04 -3.80
C TYR A 67 -12.33 1.37 -3.47
N ASP A 68 -13.11 2.40 -3.81
CA ASP A 68 -12.76 3.81 -3.64
C ASP A 68 -12.36 4.13 -2.21
N LYS A 69 -12.99 3.50 -1.21
CA LYS A 69 -12.68 3.73 0.21
C LYS A 69 -11.90 2.61 0.88
N SER A 70 -11.58 1.54 0.15
CA SER A 70 -10.87 0.40 0.72
C SER A 70 -9.37 0.72 0.84
N PRO A 71 -8.71 0.35 1.94
CA PRO A 71 -7.26 0.24 2.00
C PRO A 71 -6.70 -0.63 0.87
N ILE A 72 -5.46 -0.38 0.45
CA ILE A 72 -4.85 -1.12 -0.66
C ILE A 72 -4.70 -2.62 -0.38
N LEU A 73 -4.46 -3.01 0.88
CA LEU A 73 -4.29 -4.42 1.26
C LEU A 73 -5.61 -5.20 1.24
N ASP A 74 -6.71 -4.55 1.61
CA ASP A 74 -8.06 -5.11 1.46
C ASP A 74 -8.36 -5.36 -0.02
N PHE A 75 -8.10 -4.36 -0.86
CA PHE A 75 -8.24 -4.48 -2.30
C PHE A 75 -7.42 -5.66 -2.87
N ILE A 76 -6.15 -5.77 -2.49
CA ILE A 76 -5.27 -6.86 -2.94
C ILE A 76 -5.79 -8.23 -2.48
N THR A 77 -6.27 -8.32 -1.24
CA THR A 77 -6.87 -9.54 -0.67
C THR A 77 -8.08 -9.98 -1.47
N ASP A 78 -9.00 -9.06 -1.74
CA ASP A 78 -10.22 -9.33 -2.50
C ASP A 78 -9.94 -9.75 -3.94
N ILE A 79 -9.07 -9.02 -4.64
CA ILE A 79 -8.69 -9.36 -6.02
C ILE A 79 -7.98 -10.72 -6.08
N THR A 80 -7.12 -11.02 -5.10
CA THR A 80 -6.44 -12.32 -5.03
C THR A 80 -7.46 -13.45 -4.86
N LYS A 81 -8.45 -13.26 -3.98
CA LYS A 81 -9.55 -14.21 -3.76
C LYS A 81 -10.40 -14.39 -5.01
N GLN A 82 -10.77 -13.31 -5.69
CA GLN A 82 -11.55 -13.34 -6.95
C GLN A 82 -10.81 -14.08 -8.08
N ASN A 83 -9.50 -13.89 -8.19
CA ASN A 83 -8.70 -14.53 -9.23
C ASN A 83 -8.40 -16.01 -8.93
N ASN A 84 -8.56 -16.45 -7.68
CA ASN A 84 -8.21 -17.79 -7.21
C ASN A 84 -9.32 -18.41 -6.34
N PRO A 85 -10.58 -18.49 -6.82
CA PRO A 85 -11.71 -19.00 -6.03
C PRO A 85 -11.53 -20.46 -5.57
N GLU A 86 -10.72 -21.23 -6.28
CA GLU A 86 -10.40 -22.62 -5.98
C GLU A 86 -9.35 -22.80 -4.87
N LYS A 87 -8.76 -21.72 -4.36
CA LYS A 87 -7.66 -21.76 -3.38
C LYS A 87 -8.06 -21.16 -2.04
N ILE A 88 -7.29 -21.52 -1.01
CA ILE A 88 -7.39 -20.86 0.30
C ILE A 88 -7.05 -19.38 0.12
N SER A 89 -7.90 -18.51 0.67
CA SER A 89 -7.71 -17.06 0.60
C SER A 89 -6.40 -16.67 1.28
N ILE A 90 -5.63 -15.80 0.63
CA ILE A 90 -4.49 -15.13 1.25
C ILE A 90 -5.02 -13.80 1.75
N ASP A 91 -4.91 -13.59 3.05
CA ASP A 91 -5.23 -12.31 3.69
C ASP A 91 -3.95 -11.48 3.83
N PHE A 92 -3.86 -10.39 3.08
CA PHE A 92 -2.71 -9.49 3.15
C PHE A 92 -2.79 -8.49 4.29
N THR A 93 -3.92 -8.40 4.99
CA THR A 93 -4.10 -7.56 6.19
C THR A 93 -3.53 -8.23 7.45
N GLN A 94 -3.36 -9.56 7.43
CA GLN A 94 -2.79 -10.29 8.53
C GLN A 94 -1.33 -9.90 8.76
N GLU A 95 -0.95 -9.64 10.01
CA GLU A 95 0.38 -9.14 10.42
C GLU A 95 1.55 -9.91 9.78
N GLY A 96 1.50 -11.25 9.81
CA GLY A 96 2.55 -12.07 9.20
C GLY A 96 2.66 -11.90 7.68
N MET A 97 1.54 -11.69 6.99
CA MET A 97 1.52 -11.42 5.55
C MET A 97 1.93 -9.99 5.23
N LYS A 98 1.52 -9.00 6.06
CA LYS A 98 2.00 -7.62 5.97
C LYS A 98 3.53 -7.58 6.02
N MET A 99 4.13 -8.23 7.02
CA MET A 99 5.60 -8.29 7.15
C MET A 99 6.28 -8.92 5.92
N ILE A 100 5.75 -10.03 5.39
CA ILE A 100 6.30 -10.67 4.18
C ILE A 100 6.18 -9.74 2.98
N LEU A 101 5.04 -9.07 2.83
CA LEU A 101 4.79 -8.14 1.72
C LEU A 101 5.72 -6.94 1.80
N THR A 102 5.85 -6.30 2.95
CA THR A 102 6.74 -5.14 3.16
C THR A 102 8.19 -5.49 2.87
N ASN A 103 8.69 -6.62 3.38
CA ASN A 103 10.04 -7.09 3.05
C ASN A 103 10.23 -7.32 1.55
N THR A 104 9.22 -7.86 0.87
CA THR A 104 9.25 -8.07 -0.58
C THR A 104 9.19 -6.75 -1.34
N CYS A 105 8.49 -5.74 -0.82
CA CYS A 105 8.47 -4.39 -1.37
C CYS A 105 9.85 -3.75 -1.27
N CYS A 106 10.51 -3.78 -0.11
CA CYS A 106 11.87 -3.25 0.06
C CYS A 106 12.86 -3.87 -0.94
N GLN A 107 12.85 -5.20 -1.07
CA GLN A 107 13.68 -5.90 -2.07
C GLN A 107 13.35 -5.51 -3.52
N THR A 108 12.08 -5.17 -3.79
CA THR A 108 11.65 -4.74 -5.12
C THR A 108 12.10 -3.31 -5.40
N ILE A 109 12.01 -2.41 -4.41
CA ILE A 109 12.50 -1.03 -4.50
C ILE A 109 14.00 -0.98 -4.78
N GLU A 110 14.80 -1.79 -4.08
CA GLU A 110 16.25 -1.90 -4.30
C GLU A 110 16.64 -2.30 -5.73
N GLN A 111 15.71 -2.92 -6.46
CA GLN A 111 15.91 -3.44 -7.82
C GLN A 111 15.22 -2.59 -8.89
N SER A 112 14.50 -1.53 -8.51
CA SER A 112 13.65 -0.74 -9.41
C SER A 112 14.21 0.67 -9.64
N ASP A 113 13.98 1.24 -10.82
CA ASP A 113 14.26 2.65 -11.07
C ASP A 113 13.13 3.52 -10.51
N ILE A 114 13.35 4.12 -9.34
CA ILE A 114 12.36 4.95 -8.65
C ILE A 114 12.07 6.25 -9.43
N ASN A 115 12.96 6.69 -10.31
CA ASN A 115 12.77 7.96 -11.03
C ASN A 115 11.57 7.93 -11.97
N GLU A 116 11.33 6.81 -12.66
CA GLU A 116 10.15 6.67 -13.53
C GLU A 116 8.86 6.73 -12.70
N MET A 117 8.85 6.04 -11.55
CA MET A 117 7.70 6.05 -10.64
C MET A 117 7.45 7.40 -9.99
N ASN A 118 8.49 8.21 -9.75
CA ASN A 118 8.34 9.58 -9.29
C ASN A 118 7.62 10.48 -10.29
N VAL A 119 7.79 10.21 -11.59
CA VAL A 119 7.10 10.94 -12.65
C VAL A 119 5.66 10.47 -12.77
N GLU A 120 5.41 9.17 -12.62
CA GLU A 120 4.07 8.58 -12.74
C GLU A 120 3.19 8.83 -11.52
N TYR A 121 3.77 8.85 -10.32
CA TYR A 121 3.07 9.00 -9.04
C TYR A 121 3.69 10.14 -8.19
N PRO A 122 3.62 11.40 -8.64
CA PRO A 122 4.24 12.53 -7.96
C PRO A 122 3.65 12.78 -6.56
N GLU A 123 2.39 12.45 -6.32
CA GLU A 123 1.69 12.60 -5.04
C GLU A 123 2.35 11.76 -3.93
N VAL A 124 2.78 10.54 -4.28
CA VAL A 124 3.50 9.64 -3.37
C VAL A 124 4.84 10.26 -2.99
N LEU A 125 5.58 10.81 -3.96
CA LEU A 125 6.86 11.46 -3.71
C LEU A 125 6.72 12.69 -2.81
N VAL A 126 5.72 13.53 -3.07
CA VAL A 126 5.43 14.72 -2.25
C VAL A 126 5.17 14.28 -0.81
N PHE A 127 4.31 13.28 -0.61
CA PHE A 127 4.01 12.77 0.71
C PHE A 127 5.24 12.22 1.45
N LEU A 128 6.07 11.41 0.76
CA LEU A 128 7.28 10.86 1.36
C LEU A 128 8.26 11.95 1.81
N LYS A 129 8.42 13.02 1.02
CA LYS A 129 9.23 14.19 1.41
C LYS A 129 8.64 14.90 2.61
N ASP A 130 7.32 15.10 2.62
CA ASP A 130 6.58 15.72 3.71
C ASP A 130 6.72 15.00 5.05
N ILE A 131 6.94 13.68 5.05
CA ILE A 131 7.27 12.92 6.27
C ILE A 131 8.71 13.16 6.69
N LEU A 132 9.65 13.11 5.74
CA LEU A 132 11.10 13.19 6.02
C LEU A 132 11.56 14.59 6.44
N GLU A 133 10.88 15.64 5.98
CA GLU A 133 11.17 17.02 6.42
C GLU A 133 10.61 17.33 7.82
N VAL A 134 9.78 16.44 8.39
CA VAL A 134 9.25 16.55 9.75
C VAL A 134 10.15 15.86 10.79
N SER A 135 11.22 15.19 10.36
CA SER A 135 12.25 14.56 11.22
C SER A 135 13.50 15.41 11.42
#